data_AF-A0A358NAK0-F1
#
_entry.id   AF-A0A358NAK0-F1
#
_cell.length_a   1.000
_cell.length_b   1.000
_cell.length_c   1.000
_cell.angle_alpha   90.00
_cell.angle_beta   90.00
_cell.angle_gamma   90.00
#
_symmetry.space_group_name_H-M   'P 1'
#
loop_
_entity.id
_entity.type
_entity.pdbx_description
1 polymer ?
#
loop_
_entity_poly.entity_id
_entity_poly.type
_entity_poly.pdbx_seq_one_letter_code
_entity_poly.pdbx_strand_id
1 'polypeptide(L)'
;MSEDAIRLTNDQRLAVEAQIKETCRHRDWVLHAVNCRSNHVHVLVSAVNTPPKKVRLDLKAYATRCLNTLDPSRDNWWAERGSIRWVYTDNDLEAATIYVIDRQHRKPEA
;
A
#
# COMPACT_ATOMS: atom_id res chain seq x y z
N MET A 1 -9.79 -20.80 10.39
CA MET A 1 -8.42 -20.67 10.90
C MET A 1 -8.01 -19.23 10.65
N SER A 2 -7.76 -18.43 11.69
CA SER A 2 -7.17 -17.11 11.48
C SER A 2 -5.72 -17.34 11.12
N GLU A 3 -5.35 -17.07 9.87
CA GLU A 3 -3.94 -17.07 9.48
C GLU A 3 -3.18 -16.06 10.34
N ASP A 4 -1.94 -16.39 10.67
CA ASP A 4 -1.07 -15.50 11.42
C ASP A 4 -0.90 -14.16 10.68
N ALA A 5 -0.88 -13.08 11.46
CA ALA A 5 -0.70 -11.73 10.95
C ALA A 5 0.55 -11.68 10.06
N ILE A 6 0.35 -11.22 8.82
CA ILE A 6 1.42 -11.24 7.83
C ILE A 6 2.63 -10.43 8.29
N ARG A 7 3.81 -11.03 8.11
CA ARG A 7 5.10 -10.35 8.27
C ARG A 7 5.91 -10.49 6.99
N LEU A 8 5.92 -9.43 6.20
CA LEU A 8 6.76 -9.30 5.01
C LEU A 8 8.24 -9.21 5.41
N THR A 9 9.07 -10.01 4.75
CA THR A 9 10.53 -9.90 4.83
C THR A 9 11.00 -8.59 4.22
N ASN A 10 12.27 -8.21 4.46
CA ASN A 10 12.81 -6.99 3.85
C ASN A 10 12.77 -7.03 2.32
N ASP A 11 13.09 -8.18 1.71
CA ASP A 11 13.07 -8.34 0.25
C ASP A 11 11.65 -8.24 -0.30
N GLN A 12 10.67 -8.87 0.37
CA GLN A 12 9.25 -8.76 0.01
C GLN A 12 8.76 -7.31 0.12
N ARG A 13 9.19 -6.57 1.15
CA ARG A 13 8.82 -5.17 1.33
C ARG A 13 9.34 -4.30 0.20
N LEU A 14 10.63 -4.45 -0.15
CA LEU A 14 11.26 -3.73 -1.26
C LEU A 14 10.57 -4.06 -2.60
N ALA A 15 10.27 -5.34 -2.82
CA ALA A 15 9.58 -5.79 -4.02
C ALA A 15 8.15 -5.21 -4.13
N VAL A 16 7.41 -5.14 -3.01
CA VAL A 16 6.08 -4.51 -2.97
C VAL A 16 6.16 -3.01 -3.29
N GLU A 17 7.12 -2.28 -2.72
CA GLU A 17 7.29 -0.85 -3.03
C GLU A 17 7.64 -0.62 -4.50
N ALA A 18 8.55 -1.43 -5.05
CA ALA A 18 8.91 -1.39 -6.46
C ALA A 18 7.70 -1.70 -7.36
N GLN A 19 6.93 -2.73 -7.01
CA GLN A 19 5.74 -3.11 -7.76
C GLN A 19 4.66 -2.03 -7.70
N ILE A 20 4.45 -1.36 -6.57
CA ILE A 20 3.49 -0.25 -6.46
C ILE A 20 3.91 0.93 -7.35
N LYS A 21 5.20 1.29 -7.34
CA LYS A 21 5.75 2.33 -8.24
C LYS A 21 5.47 1.98 -9.71
N GLU A 22 5.73 0.74 -10.09
CA GLU A 22 5.50 0.26 -11.45
C GLU A 22 4.01 0.25 -11.83
N THR A 23 3.13 -0.19 -10.93
CA THR A 23 1.67 -0.17 -11.17
C THR A 23 1.16 1.25 -11.34
N CYS A 24 1.60 2.21 -10.50
CA CYS A 24 1.24 3.62 -10.65
C CYS A 24 1.71 4.16 -12.01
N ARG A 25 2.96 3.86 -12.41
CA ARG A 25 3.50 4.25 -13.73
C ARG A 25 2.68 3.66 -14.89
N HIS A 26 2.35 2.37 -14.84
CA HIS A 26 1.57 1.70 -15.88
C HIS A 26 0.12 2.22 -15.97
N ARG A 27 -0.44 2.74 -14.88
CA ARG A 27 -1.82 3.23 -14.82
C ARG A 27 -1.93 4.75 -14.97
N ASP A 28 -0.82 5.43 -15.25
CA ASP A 28 -0.74 6.90 -15.30
C ASP A 28 -1.23 7.57 -14.00
N TRP A 29 -0.93 6.97 -12.86
CA TRP A 29 -1.20 7.55 -11.53
C TRP A 29 0.03 8.24 -10.98
N VAL A 30 -0.17 9.39 -10.34
CA VAL A 30 0.91 10.12 -9.66
C VAL A 30 1.09 9.52 -8.27
N LEU A 31 2.20 8.82 -8.06
CA LEU A 31 2.58 8.31 -6.74
C LEU A 31 3.35 9.40 -5.98
N HIS A 32 2.78 9.86 -4.86
CA HIS A 32 3.43 10.84 -3.99
C HIS A 32 4.32 10.17 -2.95
N ALA A 33 3.84 9.08 -2.36
CA ALA A 33 4.60 8.32 -1.36
C ALA A 33 4.12 6.87 -1.27
N VAL A 34 5.06 5.97 -0.97
CA VAL A 34 4.79 4.58 -0.62
C VAL A 34 5.71 4.16 0.52
N ASN A 35 5.18 3.39 1.46
CA ASN A 35 5.95 2.81 2.56
C ASN A 35 5.40 1.42 2.89
N CYS A 36 6.19 0.39 2.61
CA CYS A 36 5.86 -0.99 2.93
C CYS A 36 6.50 -1.37 4.26
N ARG A 37 5.67 -1.51 5.29
CA ARG A 37 6.08 -2.01 6.62
C ARG A 37 6.00 -3.53 6.64
N SER A 38 6.44 -4.13 7.74
CA SER A 38 6.40 -5.59 7.88
C SER A 38 4.98 -6.15 7.87
N ASN A 39 3.96 -5.40 8.31
CA ASN A 39 2.59 -5.94 8.43
C ASN A 39 1.51 -5.11 7.71
N HIS A 40 1.87 -4.01 7.05
CA HIS A 40 0.95 -3.16 6.32
C HIS A 40 1.69 -2.28 5.31
N VAL A 41 0.95 -1.69 4.37
CA VAL A 41 1.49 -0.79 3.34
C VAL A 41 0.69 0.49 3.31
N HIS A 42 1.38 1.62 3.24
CA HIS A 42 0.79 2.93 3.00
C HIS A 42 1.11 3.42 1.60
N VAL A 43 0.13 3.99 0.93
CA VAL A 43 0.27 4.55 -0.42
C VAL A 43 -0.52 5.85 -0.49
N LEU A 44 0.16 6.92 -0.90
CA LEU A 44 -0.45 8.20 -1.24
C LEU A 44 -0.33 8.41 -2.74
N VAL A 45 -1.48 8.49 -3.42
CA VAL A 45 -1.54 8.47 -4.88
C VAL A 45 -2.67 9.37 -5.38
N SER A 46 -2.40 10.14 -6.44
CA SER A 46 -3.43 10.81 -7.23
C SER A 46 -3.74 9.98 -8.48
N ALA A 47 -5.00 9.57 -8.61
CA ALA A 47 -5.49 8.75 -9.71
C ALA A 47 -6.73 9.40 -10.34
N VAL A 48 -6.51 10.24 -11.35
CA VAL A 48 -7.60 10.95 -12.03
C VAL A 48 -8.52 9.94 -12.71
N ASN A 49 -9.84 10.16 -12.65
CA ASN A 49 -10.88 9.29 -13.23
C ASN A 49 -10.90 7.83 -12.72
N THR A 50 -10.15 7.47 -11.68
CA THR A 50 -10.15 6.12 -11.11
C THR A 50 -10.77 6.14 -9.71
N PRO A 51 -11.85 5.38 -9.47
CA PRO A 51 -12.42 5.28 -8.13
C PRO A 51 -11.43 4.68 -7.12
N PRO A 52 -11.34 5.16 -5.87
CA PRO A 52 -10.34 4.67 -4.89
C PRO A 52 -10.43 3.17 -4.59
N LYS A 53 -11.64 2.60 -4.65
CA LYS A 53 -11.82 1.14 -4.49
C LYS A 53 -11.07 0.37 -5.57
N LYS A 54 -11.04 0.88 -6.81
CA LYS A 54 -10.33 0.29 -7.94
C LYS A 54 -8.81 0.47 -7.79
N VAL A 55 -8.36 1.65 -7.35
CA VAL A 55 -6.94 1.89 -7.02
C VAL A 55 -6.44 0.86 -6.02
N ARG A 56 -7.14 0.70 -4.88
CA ARG A 56 -6.77 -0.29 -3.86
C ARG A 56 -6.78 -1.73 -4.40
N LEU A 57 -7.80 -2.09 -5.19
CA LEU A 57 -7.91 -3.43 -5.77
C LEU A 57 -6.72 -3.73 -6.68
N ASP A 58 -6.39 -2.81 -7.57
CA ASP A 58 -5.29 -2.97 -8.54
C ASP A 58 -3.94 -3.04 -7.81
N LEU A 59 -3.65 -2.14 -6.86
CA LEU A 59 -2.41 -2.17 -6.09
C LEU A 59 -2.23 -3.51 -5.35
N LYS A 60 -3.29 -4.01 -4.69
CA LYS A 60 -3.25 -5.31 -4.01
C LYS A 60 -3.01 -6.46 -4.98
N ALA A 61 -3.71 -6.49 -6.11
CA ALA A 61 -3.60 -7.57 -7.09
C ALA A 61 -2.19 -7.65 -7.69
N TYR A 62 -1.60 -6.51 -8.09
CA TYR A 62 -0.25 -6.48 -8.65
C TYR A 62 0.81 -6.84 -7.60
N ALA A 63 0.67 -6.32 -6.37
CA ALA A 63 1.57 -6.67 -5.28
C ALA A 63 1.47 -8.16 -4.89
N THR A 64 0.27 -8.75 -4.88
CA THR A 64 0.08 -10.20 -4.68
C THR A 64 0.76 -11.00 -5.77
N ARG A 65 0.62 -10.62 -7.04
CA ARG A 65 1.32 -11.30 -8.14
C ARG A 65 2.84 -11.27 -7.94
N CYS A 66 3.40 -10.13 -7.53
CA CYS A 66 4.82 -10.02 -7.22
C CYS A 66 5.21 -10.91 -6.03
N LEU A 67 4.48 -10.86 -4.92
CA LEU A 67 4.77 -11.67 -3.73
C LEU A 67 4.69 -13.17 -3.99
N ASN A 68 3.72 -13.64 -4.80
CA ASN A 68 3.62 -15.04 -5.20
C ASN A 68 4.85 -15.54 -5.97
N THR A 69 5.60 -14.66 -6.65
CA THR A 69 6.87 -15.05 -7.30
C THR A 69 8.01 -15.24 -6.30
N LEU A 70 7.94 -14.57 -5.15
CA LEU A 70 8.96 -14.65 -4.10
C LEU A 70 8.67 -15.77 -3.09
N ASP A 71 7.39 -16.03 -2.84
CA ASP A 71 6.93 -17.10 -1.95
C ASP A 71 5.64 -17.71 -2.51
N PRO A 72 5.76 -18.74 -3.37
CA PRO A 72 4.61 -19.39 -3.98
C PRO A 72 3.83 -20.28 -3.01
N SER A 73 4.34 -20.52 -1.80
CA SER A 73 3.71 -21.41 -0.82
C SER A 73 2.57 -20.75 -0.05
N ARG A 74 2.35 -19.45 -0.25
CA ARG A 74 1.39 -18.65 0.50
C ARG A 74 0.18 -18.27 -0.35
N ASP A 75 -1.00 -18.55 0.18
CA ASP A 75 -2.27 -18.29 -0.51
C ASP A 75 -2.79 -16.85 -0.32
N ASN A 76 -2.58 -16.26 0.88
CA ASN A 76 -3.17 -14.97 1.24
C ASN A 76 -2.13 -13.96 1.75
N TRP A 77 -2.08 -12.80 1.09
CA TRP A 77 -1.13 -11.71 1.41
C TRP A 77 -1.76 -10.52 2.11
N TRP A 78 -3.06 -10.30 1.92
CA TRP A 78 -3.73 -9.08 2.37
C TRP A 78 -5.05 -9.41 3.05
N ALA A 79 -5.39 -8.65 4.09
CA ALA A 79 -6.76 -8.62 4.59
C ALA A 79 -7.73 -8.24 3.45
N GLU A 80 -8.97 -8.74 3.46
CA GLU A 80 -9.95 -8.49 2.39
C GLU A 80 -10.14 -6.98 2.10
N ARG A 81 -10.23 -6.18 3.16
CA ARG A 81 -10.45 -4.73 3.10
C ARG A 81 -9.13 -3.94 3.22
N GLY A 82 -9.24 -2.62 3.37
CA GLY A 82 -8.13 -1.71 3.61
C GLY A 82 -8.66 -0.28 3.83
N SER A 83 -7.94 0.55 4.57
CA SER A 83 -8.36 1.94 4.77
C SER A 83 -8.21 2.73 3.47
N ILE A 84 -9.18 3.59 3.18
CA ILE A 84 -9.12 4.57 2.10
C ILE A 84 -9.48 5.91 2.74
N ARG A 85 -8.61 6.89 2.58
CA ARG A 85 -8.84 8.27 3.02
C ARG A 85 -8.63 9.20 1.83
N TRP A 86 -9.48 10.19 1.72
CA TRP A 86 -9.37 11.22 0.70
C TRP A 86 -8.54 12.38 1.25
N VAL A 87 -7.67 12.91 0.40
CA VAL A 87 -6.84 14.09 0.67
C VAL A 87 -7.30 15.14 -0.33
N TYR A 88 -7.79 16.28 0.16
CA TYR A 88 -8.50 17.26 -0.68
C TYR A 88 -7.72 18.56 -0.89
N THR A 89 -6.70 18.86 -0.07
CA THR A 89 -5.92 20.10 -0.17
C THR A 89 -4.43 19.80 -0.28
N ASP A 90 -3.67 20.74 -0.86
CA ASP A 90 -2.21 20.61 -0.99
C ASP A 90 -1.51 20.58 0.38
N ASN A 91 -2.02 21.33 1.36
CA ASN A 91 -1.53 21.24 2.75
C ASN A 91 -1.79 19.85 3.37
N ASP A 92 -2.94 19.23 3.06
CA ASP A 92 -3.22 17.87 3.50
C ASP A 92 -2.33 16.84 2.77
N LEU A 93 -1.86 17.14 1.55
CA LEU A 93 -0.97 16.28 0.78
C LEU A 93 0.43 16.21 1.38
N GLU A 94 0.99 17.34 1.82
CA GLU A 94 2.27 17.39 2.50
C GLU A 94 2.21 16.66 3.85
N ALA A 95 1.16 16.92 4.64
CA ALA A 95 0.93 16.23 5.92
C ALA A 95 0.72 14.72 5.73
N ALA A 96 -0.01 14.30 4.70
CA ALA A 96 -0.19 12.89 4.36
C ALA A 96 1.11 12.24 3.88
N THR A 97 1.95 12.97 3.15
CA THR A 97 3.28 12.50 2.71
C THR A 97 4.18 12.24 3.92
N ILE A 98 4.25 13.19 4.85
CA ILE A 98 4.97 13.02 6.12
C ILE A 98 4.39 11.83 6.91
N TYR A 99 3.07 11.67 6.95
CA TYR A 99 2.46 10.52 7.64
C TYR A 99 2.87 9.18 7.03
N VAL A 100 2.84 9.05 5.70
CA VAL A 100 3.25 7.83 4.98
C VAL A 100 4.73 7.53 5.23
N ILE A 101 5.57 8.55 5.29
CA ILE A 101 7.02 8.40 5.49
C ILE A 101 7.35 8.12 6.97
N ASP A 102 6.71 8.81 7.92
CA ASP A 102 7.29 9.09 9.24
C ASP A 102 6.49 8.54 10.45
N ARG A 103 5.18 8.26 10.34
CA ARG A 103 4.35 7.95 11.54
C ARG A 103 3.52 6.67 11.46
N GLN A 104 3.85 5.67 12.28
CA GLN A 104 2.97 4.50 12.51
C GLN A 104 2.98 3.89 13.94
N HIS A 105 3.57 4.51 14.96
CA HIS A 105 3.44 4.01 16.36
C HIS A 105 2.69 4.96 17.29
N ARG A 106 1.49 5.43 16.89
CA ARG A 106 0.56 6.00 17.88
C ARG A 106 -0.74 5.20 17.86
N LYS A 107 -0.96 4.42 18.91
CA LYS A 107 -2.33 4.06 19.32
C LYS A 107 -3.07 5.39 19.53
N PRO A 108 -4.32 5.56 19.05
CA PRO A 108 -5.11 6.68 19.55
C PRO A 108 -5.22 6.49 21.06
N GLU A 109 -4.70 7.44 21.83
CA GLU A 109 -4.98 7.53 23.26
C GLU A 109 -6.47 7.82 23.39
N ALA A 110 -7.16 6.93 24.09
CA ALA A 110 -8.48 7.13 24.68
C ALA A 110 -8.35 6.81 26.17
#